data_AF-A0AB35K2D3-F1
#
_entry.id   AF-A0AB35K2D3-F1
#
_cell.length_a   1.000
_cell.length_b   1.000
_cell.length_c   1.000
_cell.angle_alpha   90.00
_cell.angle_beta   90.00
_cell.angle_gamma   90.00
#
_symmetry.space_group_name_H-M   'P 1'
#
loop_
_entity.id
_entity.type
_entity.pdbx_description
1 polymer ?
#
loop_
_entity_poly.entity_id
_entity_poly.type
_entity_poly.pdbx_seq_one_letter_code
_entity_poly.pdbx_strand_id
1 'polypeptide(L)'
;MLICPLHSYLKQSLNDQVEAWLAQGNEIKKLAHGESGHDWSFNNQPISAQSTLREMMTKSIKNHKAKKAEKKSSKRATRAQINELIKWLDQSTGRGTLLTKKLDCSPSFISQIKNFTRPCSAENYIKIKEAMLEIEQDEKQ
;
A
#
# COMPACT_ATOMS: atom_id res chain seq x y z
N MET A 1 48.98 48.83 16.69
CA MET A 1 48.23 47.57 16.44
C MET A 1 48.86 46.89 15.23
N LEU A 2 49.67 45.86 15.46
CA LEU A 2 50.31 45.08 14.38
C LEU A 2 49.24 44.17 13.77
N ILE A 3 48.73 44.53 12.59
CA ILE A 3 47.88 43.63 11.81
C ILE A 3 48.81 42.54 11.29
N CYS A 4 48.71 41.34 11.86
CA CYS A 4 49.53 40.20 11.47
C CYS A 4 49.39 39.94 9.96
N PRO A 5 50.48 39.96 9.18
CA PRO A 5 50.45 39.74 7.72
C PRO A 5 49.91 38.35 7.32
N LEU A 6 49.87 37.41 8.27
CA LEU A 6 49.23 36.11 8.12
C LEU A 6 47.71 36.21 7.90
N HIS A 7 47.04 37.20 8.50
CA HIS A 7 45.58 37.33 8.44
C HIS A 7 45.09 37.83 7.08
N SER A 8 45.84 38.71 6.42
CA SER A 8 45.52 39.17 5.07
C SER A 8 45.77 38.09 4.02
N TYR A 9 46.86 37.33 4.17
CA TYR A 9 47.20 36.23 3.25
C TYR A 9 46.17 35.10 3.29
N LEU A 10 45.70 34.72 4.48
CA LEU A 10 44.65 33.70 4.63
C LEU A 10 43.33 34.13 3.97
N LYS A 11 42.95 35.41 4.09
CA LYS A 11 41.75 35.93 3.45
C LYS A 11 41.86 35.90 1.92
N GLN A 12 43.01 36.29 1.38
CA GLN A 12 43.25 36.27 -0.07
C GLN A 12 43.14 34.84 -0.61
N SER A 13 43.85 33.90 0.03
CA SER A 13 43.84 32.49 -0.38
C SER A 13 42.46 31.84 -0.30
N LEU A 14 41.64 32.19 0.70
CA LEU A 14 40.27 31.70 0.80
C LEU A 14 39.38 32.29 -0.29
N ASN A 15 39.58 33.56 -0.63
CA ASN A 15 38.83 34.22 -1.70
C ASN A 15 39.15 33.58 -3.06
N ASP A 16 40.42 33.30 -3.34
CA ASP A 16 40.86 32.63 -4.57
C ASP A 16 40.28 31.20 -4.67
N GLN A 17 40.19 30.48 -3.54
CA GLN A 17 39.55 29.16 -3.49
C GLN A 17 38.04 29.23 -3.76
N VAL A 18 37.35 30.24 -3.22
CA VAL A 18 35.92 30.46 -3.45
C VAL A 18 35.66 30.82 -4.91
N GLU A 19 36.47 31.70 -5.52
CA GLU A 19 36.34 32.06 -6.94
C GLU A 19 36.61 30.86 -7.86
N ALA A 20 37.62 30.04 -7.54
CA ALA A 20 37.88 28.81 -8.28
C ALA A 20 36.71 27.81 -8.17
N TRP A 21 36.09 27.70 -7.00
CA TRP A 21 34.91 26.85 -6.80
C TRP A 21 33.68 27.36 -7.56
N LEU A 22 33.47 28.68 -7.56
CA LEU A 22 32.41 29.34 -8.33
C LEU A 22 32.59 29.14 -9.84
N ALA A 23 33.82 29.24 -10.35
CA ALA A 23 34.15 28.97 -11.75
C ALA A 23 33.91 27.50 -12.14
N GLN A 24 34.00 26.57 -11.18
CA GLN A 24 33.71 25.14 -11.38
C GLN A 24 32.20 24.82 -11.40
N GLY A 25 31.33 25.82 -11.26
CA GLY A 25 29.89 25.72 -11.40
C GLY A 25 29.14 25.38 -10.11
N ASN A 26 29.77 25.52 -8.93
CA ASN A 26 29.18 25.24 -7.61
C ASN A 26 28.63 23.81 -7.44
N GLU A 27 29.06 22.85 -8.26
CA GLU A 27 28.57 21.47 -8.19
C GLU A 27 29.54 20.58 -7.41
N ILE A 28 29.07 20.00 -6.29
CA ILE A 28 29.80 18.95 -5.58
C ILE A 28 29.64 17.64 -6.36
N LYS A 29 30.64 17.29 -7.17
CA LYS A 29 30.63 16.07 -7.99
C LYS A 29 31.11 14.81 -7.25
N LYS A 30 31.85 14.99 -6.15
CA LYS A 30 32.36 13.93 -5.27
C LYS A 30 32.38 14.42 -3.82
N LEU A 31 32.00 13.56 -2.88
CA LEU A 31 32.26 13.80 -1.45
C LEU A 31 33.62 13.19 -1.10
N ALA A 32 34.36 13.86 -0.22
CA ALA A 32 35.56 13.25 0.37
C ALA A 32 35.15 11.97 1.13
N HIS A 33 35.98 10.93 1.01
CA HIS A 33 35.77 9.64 1.68
C HIS A 33 35.56 9.83 3.20
N GLY A 34 34.45 9.30 3.73
CA GLY A 34 34.35 9.02 5.16
C GLY A 34 35.12 7.75 5.52
N GLU A 35 35.30 7.48 6.82
CA GLU A 35 36.02 6.30 7.38
C GLU A 35 35.61 4.93 6.80
N SER A 36 34.51 4.84 6.07
CA SER A 36 33.97 3.59 5.52
C SER A 36 34.61 3.10 4.21
N GLY A 37 35.59 3.80 3.63
CA GLY A 37 36.33 3.31 2.45
C GLY A 37 35.48 3.09 1.19
N HIS A 38 34.26 3.64 1.14
CA HIS A 38 33.34 3.50 0.01
C HIS A 38 33.24 4.81 -0.77
N ASP A 39 33.43 4.72 -2.10
CA ASP A 39 33.20 5.82 -3.03
C ASP A 39 31.71 6.18 -3.08
N TRP A 40 31.32 7.30 -2.45
CA TRP A 40 30.00 7.89 -2.65
C TRP A 40 29.96 8.71 -3.94
N SER A 41 29.58 8.05 -5.03
CA SER A 41 29.20 8.74 -6.27
C SER A 41 27.73 9.18 -6.21
N PHE A 42 27.44 10.42 -6.58
CA PHE A 42 26.06 10.85 -6.82
C PHE A 42 25.51 10.15 -8.07
N ASN A 43 24.42 9.40 -7.94
CA ASN A 43 23.77 8.71 -9.06
C ASN A 43 22.97 9.70 -9.92
N ASN A 44 23.67 10.54 -10.67
CA ASN A 44 23.12 11.56 -11.57
C ASN A 44 22.94 11.03 -13.00
N GLN A 45 22.65 9.74 -13.18
CA GLN A 45 22.44 9.20 -14.52
C GLN A 45 21.19 9.84 -15.14
N PRO A 46 21.27 10.38 -16.37
CA PRO A 46 20.12 10.95 -17.03
C PRO A 46 19.07 9.86 -17.23
N ILE A 47 17.83 10.15 -16.81
CA ILE A 47 16.71 9.23 -16.99
C ILE A 47 16.50 9.07 -18.50
N SER A 48 16.71 7.86 -19.01
CA SER A 48 16.50 7.57 -20.42
C SER A 48 15.02 7.71 -20.79
N ALA A 49 14.74 8.11 -22.03
CA ALA A 49 13.36 8.11 -22.55
C ALA A 49 12.69 6.72 -22.42
N GLN A 50 13.47 5.64 -22.57
CA GLN A 50 12.97 4.27 -22.43
C GLN A 50 12.56 3.94 -20.98
N SER A 51 13.33 4.38 -19.98
CA SER A 51 12.96 4.18 -18.57
C SER A 51 11.69 4.95 -18.20
N THR A 52 11.53 6.17 -18.70
CA THR A 52 10.30 6.96 -18.49
C THR A 52 9.09 6.25 -19.09
N LEU A 53 9.20 5.74 -20.32
CA LEU A 53 8.13 4.99 -20.97
C LEU A 53 7.76 3.70 -20.21
N ARG A 54 8.77 2.94 -19.76
CA ARG A 54 8.54 1.74 -18.92
C ARG A 54 7.81 2.10 -17.63
N GLU A 55 8.22 3.18 -16.96
CA GLU A 55 7.57 3.65 -15.75
C GLU A 55 6.11 4.06 -16.00
N MET A 56 5.85 4.81 -17.07
CA MET A 56 4.49 5.18 -17.47
C MET A 56 3.60 3.96 -17.75
N MET A 57 4.12 2.96 -18.49
CA MET A 57 3.39 1.72 -18.73
C MET A 57 3.11 0.96 -17.44
N THR A 58 4.09 0.82 -16.55
CA THR A 58 3.87 0.13 -15.27
C THR A 58 2.84 0.85 -14.39
N LYS A 59 2.86 2.18 -14.34
CA LYS A 59 1.83 2.99 -13.66
C LYS A 59 0.45 2.75 -14.27
N SER A 60 0.35 2.75 -15.60
CA SER A 60 -0.91 2.47 -16.31
C SER A 60 -1.47 1.08 -16.00
N ILE A 61 -0.62 0.03 -16.04
CA ILE A 61 -1.01 -1.34 -15.70
C ILE A 61 -1.49 -1.43 -14.24
N LYS A 62 -0.77 -0.80 -13.30
CA LYS A 62 -1.17 -0.76 -11.88
C LYS A 62 -2.54 -0.10 -11.72
N ASN A 63 -2.77 1.04 -12.37
CA ASN A 63 -4.06 1.74 -12.33
C ASN A 63 -5.20 0.90 -12.92
N HIS A 64 -4.97 0.23 -14.04
CA HIS A 64 -5.97 -0.65 -14.64
C HIS A 64 -6.30 -1.85 -13.72
N LYS A 65 -5.28 -2.47 -13.12
CA LYS A 65 -5.47 -3.55 -12.13
C LYS A 65 -6.25 -3.06 -10.90
N ALA A 66 -5.96 -1.87 -10.38
CA ALA A 66 -6.66 -1.28 -9.25
C ALA A 66 -8.14 -1.03 -9.57
N LYS A 67 -8.45 -0.36 -10.69
CA LYS A 67 -9.84 -0.14 -11.15
C LYS A 67 -10.63 -1.44 -11.33
N LYS A 68 -9.97 -2.50 -11.83
CA LYS A 68 -10.59 -3.83 -11.96
C LYS A 68 -10.85 -4.48 -10.59
N ALA A 69 -9.96 -4.30 -9.62
CA ALA A 69 -10.14 -4.81 -8.26
C ALA A 69 -11.29 -4.07 -7.54
N GLU A 70 -11.36 -2.75 -7.68
CA GLU A 70 -12.41 -1.90 -7.10
C GLU A 70 -13.80 -2.26 -7.63
N LYS A 71 -13.93 -2.45 -8.95
CA LYS A 71 -15.18 -2.94 -9.57
C LYS A 71 -15.60 -4.33 -9.07
N LYS A 72 -14.65 -5.15 -8.61
CA LYS A 72 -14.96 -6.46 -8.01
C LYS A 72 -15.34 -6.34 -6.54
N SER A 73 -14.77 -5.39 -5.80
CA SER A 73 -15.11 -5.17 -4.38
C SER A 73 -16.49 -4.53 -4.23
N SER A 74 -16.91 -3.63 -5.13
CA SER A 74 -18.25 -3.03 -5.06
C SER A 74 -19.40 -4.02 -5.24
N LYS A 75 -19.14 -5.17 -5.86
CA LYS A 75 -20.13 -6.27 -6.04
C LYS A 75 -20.10 -7.30 -4.91
N ARG A 76 -19.23 -7.11 -3.91
CA ARG A 76 -19.02 -8.06 -2.82
C ARG A 76 -19.59 -7.52 -1.52
N ALA A 77 -19.95 -8.44 -0.63
CA ALA A 77 -20.31 -8.10 0.73
C ALA A 77 -19.11 -7.45 1.44
N THR A 78 -19.38 -6.41 2.22
CA THR A 78 -18.35 -5.69 2.98
C THR A 78 -17.82 -6.57 4.11
N ARG A 79 -16.59 -6.32 4.56
CA ARG A 79 -16.00 -7.03 5.72
C ARG A 79 -16.89 -6.96 6.97
N ALA A 80 -17.49 -5.80 7.22
CA ALA A 80 -18.41 -5.59 8.34
C ALA A 80 -19.64 -6.51 8.27
N GLN A 81 -20.24 -6.64 7.08
CA GLN A 81 -21.38 -7.54 6.83
C GLN A 81 -21.01 -9.00 7.12
N ILE A 82 -19.84 -9.46 6.66
CA ILE A 82 -19.41 -10.83 6.96
C ILE A 82 -19.14 -11.01 8.45
N ASN A 83 -18.60 -10.00 9.15
CA ASN A 83 -18.41 -10.07 10.60
C ASN A 83 -19.76 -10.15 11.36
N GLU A 84 -20.81 -9.46 10.90
CA GLU A 84 -22.17 -9.59 11.47
C GLU A 84 -22.69 -11.03 11.35
N LEU A 85 -22.54 -11.64 10.18
CA LEU A 85 -22.87 -13.05 9.96
C LEU A 85 -22.08 -13.98 10.90
N ILE A 86 -20.76 -13.76 11.05
CA ILE A 86 -19.92 -14.57 11.93
C ILE A 86 -20.40 -14.46 13.38
N LYS A 87 -20.65 -13.22 13.84
CA LYS A 87 -21.16 -12.99 15.19
C LYS A 87 -22.48 -13.70 15.43
N TRP A 88 -23.40 -13.67 14.47
CA TRP A 88 -24.69 -14.36 14.57
C TRP A 88 -24.55 -15.90 14.58
N LEU A 89 -23.63 -16.44 13.78
CA LEU A 89 -23.33 -17.87 13.77
C LEU A 89 -22.71 -18.34 15.09
N ASP A 90 -21.88 -17.51 15.73
CA ASP A 90 -21.21 -17.82 16.99
C ASP A 90 -22.13 -17.64 18.22
N GLN A 91 -23.31 -17.03 18.08
CA GLN A 91 -24.28 -16.87 19.17
C GLN A 91 -24.99 -18.16 19.58
N SER A 92 -25.13 -19.14 18.68
CA SER A 92 -25.81 -20.41 18.99
C SER A 92 -25.26 -21.57 18.17
N THR A 93 -24.92 -22.66 18.87
CA THR A 93 -24.39 -23.89 18.29
C THR A 93 -25.48 -24.58 17.47
N GLY A 94 -25.42 -24.48 16.14
CA GLY A 94 -26.38 -25.14 15.23
C GLY A 94 -26.99 -24.21 14.18
N ARG A 95 -26.91 -22.88 14.38
CA ARG A 95 -27.39 -21.89 13.40
C ARG A 95 -26.73 -22.01 12.03
N GLY A 96 -25.44 -22.37 11.99
CA GLY A 96 -24.76 -22.66 10.72
C GLY A 96 -25.42 -23.79 9.94
N THR A 97 -25.83 -24.86 10.62
CA THR A 97 -26.51 -26.01 9.99
C THR A 97 -27.92 -25.63 9.52
N LEU A 98 -28.67 -24.86 10.32
CA LEU A 98 -30.00 -24.36 9.94
C LEU A 98 -29.92 -23.45 8.71
N LEU A 99 -28.96 -22.53 8.70
CA LEU A 99 -28.71 -21.62 7.59
C LEU A 99 -28.37 -22.40 6.31
N THR A 100 -27.52 -23.43 6.41
CA THR A 100 -27.18 -24.26 5.24
C THR A 100 -28.37 -25.02 4.68
N LYS A 101 -29.28 -25.49 5.55
CA LYS A 101 -30.51 -26.17 5.15
C LYS A 101 -31.50 -25.22 4.47
N LYS A 102 -31.72 -24.03 5.04
CA LYS A 102 -32.63 -23.01 4.49
C LYS A 102 -32.17 -22.48 3.13
N LEU A 103 -30.86 -22.26 2.97
CA LEU A 103 -30.27 -21.76 1.73
C LEU A 103 -29.98 -22.85 0.70
N ASP A 104 -30.26 -24.12 1.01
CA ASP A 104 -29.88 -25.30 0.22
C ASP A 104 -28.42 -25.23 -0.29
N CYS A 105 -27.50 -24.96 0.64
CA CYS A 105 -26.09 -24.78 0.32
C CYS A 105 -25.19 -25.71 1.14
N SER A 106 -24.02 -26.02 0.58
CA SER A 106 -23.04 -26.87 1.27
C SER A 106 -22.56 -26.22 2.58
N PRO A 107 -22.37 -26.97 3.67
CA PRO A 107 -21.75 -26.45 4.91
C PRO A 107 -20.39 -25.80 4.69
N SER A 108 -19.65 -26.27 3.68
CA SER A 108 -18.37 -25.68 3.29
C SER A 108 -18.53 -24.24 2.79
N PHE A 109 -19.66 -23.88 2.19
CA PHE A 109 -19.92 -22.52 1.70
C PHE A 109 -19.88 -21.49 2.83
N ILE A 110 -20.66 -21.74 3.89
CA ILE A 110 -20.71 -20.84 5.05
C ILE A 110 -19.37 -20.84 5.79
N SER A 111 -18.72 -22.00 5.92
CA SER A 111 -17.38 -22.10 6.53
C SER A 111 -16.33 -21.28 5.77
N GLN A 112 -16.33 -21.34 4.44
CA GLN A 112 -15.40 -20.58 3.61
C GLN A 112 -15.64 -19.06 3.69
N ILE A 113 -16.91 -18.63 3.81
CA ILE A 113 -17.26 -17.22 4.04
C ILE A 113 -16.78 -16.78 5.42
N LYS A 114 -17.03 -17.57 6.48
CA LYS A 114 -16.55 -17.32 7.84
C LYS A 114 -15.03 -17.18 7.92
N ASN A 115 -14.30 -18.06 7.23
CA ASN A 115 -12.84 -18.04 7.19
C ASN A 115 -12.28 -17.04 6.17
N PHE A 116 -13.13 -16.27 5.50
CA PHE A 116 -12.76 -15.31 4.44
C PHE A 116 -11.95 -15.91 3.28
N THR A 117 -11.97 -17.22 3.14
CA THR A 117 -11.29 -17.95 2.05
C THR A 117 -12.08 -17.81 0.74
N ARG A 118 -13.40 -17.60 0.83
CA ARG A 118 -14.27 -17.32 -0.30
C ARG A 118 -14.92 -15.93 -0.17
N PRO A 119 -14.84 -15.07 -1.20
CA PRO A 119 -15.58 -13.81 -1.20
C PRO A 119 -17.07 -14.07 -1.38
N CYS A 120 -17.90 -13.40 -0.57
CA CYS A 120 -19.35 -13.40 -0.74
C CYS A 120 -19.77 -12.23 -1.66
N SER A 121 -20.64 -12.49 -2.65
CA SER A 121 -21.27 -11.42 -3.42
C SER A 121 -22.28 -10.66 -2.55
N ALA A 122 -22.58 -9.40 -2.90
CA ALA A 122 -23.60 -8.62 -2.20
C ALA A 122 -24.99 -9.30 -2.29
N GLU A 123 -25.34 -9.86 -3.46
CA GLU A 123 -26.57 -10.61 -3.68
C GLU A 123 -26.69 -11.85 -2.78
N ASN A 124 -25.62 -12.64 -2.68
CA ASN A 124 -25.63 -13.82 -1.80
C ASN A 124 -25.71 -13.43 -0.32
N TYR A 125 -25.12 -12.29 0.06
CA TYR A 125 -25.24 -11.80 1.43
C TYR A 125 -26.67 -11.36 1.77
N ILE A 126 -27.39 -10.75 0.83
CA ILE A 126 -28.80 -10.40 1.02
C ILE A 126 -29.62 -11.66 1.31
N LYS A 127 -29.46 -12.71 0.48
CA LYS A 127 -30.13 -14.01 0.70
C LYS A 127 -29.77 -14.63 2.06
N ILE A 128 -28.50 -14.58 2.45
CA ILE A 128 -28.06 -15.05 3.76
C ILE A 128 -28.76 -14.27 4.88
N LYS A 129 -28.83 -12.94 4.75
CA LYS A 129 -29.46 -12.06 5.74
C LYS A 129 -30.97 -12.32 5.87
N GLU A 130 -31.66 -12.53 4.75
CA GLU A 130 -33.08 -12.92 4.75
C GLU A 130 -33.28 -14.25 5.49
N ALA A 131 -32.48 -15.27 5.17
CA ALA A 131 -32.54 -16.57 5.85
C ALA A 131 -32.19 -16.49 7.36
N MET A 132 -31.26 -15.61 7.75
CA MET A 132 -30.96 -15.37 9.17
C MET A 132 -32.17 -14.80 9.91
N LEU A 133 -32.88 -13.84 9.30
CA LEU A 133 -34.08 -13.23 9.90
C LEU A 133 -35.22 -14.25 10.04
N GLU A 134 -35.43 -15.11 9.05
CA GLU A 134 -36.42 -16.20 9.14
C GLU A 134 -36.08 -17.16 10.28
N ILE A 135 -34.82 -17.57 10.41
CA ILE A 135 -34.39 -18.47 11.50
C ILE A 135 -34.57 -17.79 12.86
N GLU A 136 -34.27 -16.49 12.99
CA GLU A 136 -34.52 -15.75 14.22
C GLU A 136 -36.00 -15.62 14.57
N GLN A 137 -36.89 -15.61 13.58
CA GLN A 137 -38.34 -15.64 13.81
C GLN A 137 -38.81 -17.02 14.24
N ASP A 138 -38.32 -18.07 13.58
CA ASP A 138 -38.59 -19.48 13.92
C ASP A 138 -38.09 -19.81 15.35
N GLU A 139 -36.98 -19.21 15.81
CA GLU A 139 -36.44 -19.38 17.17
C GLU A 139 -37.24 -18.62 18.26
N LYS A 140 -38.05 -17.62 17.88
CA LYS A 140 -38.85 -16.80 18.81
C LYS A 140 -40.30 -17.26 18.97
N GLN A 141 -40.75 -18.18 18.12
CA GLN A 141 -42.04 -18.86 18.25
C GLN A 141 -41.95 -20.03 19.24
#